data_AF-A0A7V9JX92-F1
#
_entry.id   AF-A0A7V9JX92-F1
#
_cell.length_a   1.000
_cell.length_b   1.000
_cell.length_c   1.000
_cell.angle_alpha   90.00
_cell.angle_beta   90.00
_cell.angle_gamma   90.00
#
_symmetry.space_group_name_H-M   'P 1'
#
loop_
_entity.id
_entity.type
_entity.pdbx_description
1 polymer ?
#
loop_
_entity_poly.entity_id
_entity_poly.type
_entity_poly.pdbx_seq_one_letter_code
_entity_poly.pdbx_strand_id
1 'polypeptide(L)'
;MKLRWQFGIIAGIFLAVFALYPQFKMLYLRGDDWQGNYAYNDIDEVAYASYLRALIDGRPRKNDPYTGRDDTPANPQPESLFSIQFIAPYAVAIPSRILGISAPTAMTLAGAFAGFFTALAVFWLIGKITGDSIFAMMGSLVVLCGGALAAGEGAIGEVLETGFSYPYFPFLRRYIPAVPFPVFFAMCALVWLLVTSKERKPRILYAVLASVCFAFTSFSYFYIWTTAAAWLVCITFLWLIARPDGWFEDFKVLIALGLACLLSLIPYAVLLSNRAETMDNVQLLVFTHAPDLFRIPSLISFTVLLMLILGSVFKVIKLKDRSTLFAASFALAVIAVLNQQIITGRSLQPIHYQVFIGNYVAGLALVLTVGILSGRIRQNKPQAAKFVFSVIALAAVIWGFVECHYTVRVLDEANVIRDEGMPLANRLEQLAREEKNPYQATILSYSLIQADDSPTVAPLAVLWSRHQHVFAGLTWQESKERYYQYLYYNNLDEDWLENQLRNGDFVSMISLFGWGRHTNRLSSEAKPLNYGEIAEEARKYGEYRKNFSLKEAANPTLSYIVVPQDLTTDFTNLDIWYERGAGENLGAYTLYQVKLKMPKQ
;
A
#
# COMPACT_ATOMS: atom_id res chain seq x y z
N MET A 1 12.51 -18.13 29.24
CA MET A 1 13.47 -17.01 29.35
C MET A 1 12.72 -15.68 29.24
N LYS A 2 13.09 -14.65 29.99
CA LYS A 2 12.50 -13.30 29.91
C LYS A 2 13.23 -12.50 28.83
N LEU A 3 12.50 -11.94 27.86
CA LEU A 3 13.09 -11.07 26.84
C LEU A 3 13.43 -9.71 27.44
N ARG A 4 14.55 -9.12 27.00
CA ARG A 4 14.96 -7.76 27.35
C ARG A 4 14.38 -6.78 26.33
N TRP A 5 13.21 -6.23 26.63
CA TRP A 5 12.43 -5.38 25.73
C TRP A 5 13.16 -4.12 25.26
N GLN A 6 14.15 -3.62 26.02
CA GLN A 6 14.99 -2.49 25.59
C GLN A 6 15.57 -2.67 24.18
N PHE A 7 15.93 -3.90 23.79
CA PHE A 7 16.47 -4.16 22.45
C PHE A 7 15.39 -4.11 21.36
N GLY A 8 14.16 -4.54 21.68
CA GLY A 8 13.01 -4.34 20.78
C GLY A 8 12.69 -2.86 20.63
N ILE A 9 12.75 -2.09 21.72
CA ILE A 9 12.53 -0.63 21.70
C ILE A 9 13.59 0.06 20.83
N ILE A 10 14.87 -0.33 20.93
CA ILE A 10 15.93 0.21 20.06
C ILE A 10 15.61 -0.04 18.58
N ALA A 11 15.25 -1.27 18.20
CA ALA A 11 14.84 -1.56 16.82
C ALA A 11 13.62 -0.73 16.41
N GLY A 12 12.61 -0.64 17.27
CA GLY A 12 11.43 0.19 17.04
C GLY A 12 11.74 1.66 16.80
N ILE A 13 12.65 2.26 17.59
CA ILE A 13 13.05 3.65 17.41
C ILE A 13 13.70 3.86 16.03
N PHE A 14 14.61 2.98 15.62
CA PHE A 14 15.21 3.08 14.28
C PHE A 14 14.17 2.98 13.16
N LEU A 15 13.23 2.03 13.25
CA LEU A 15 12.18 1.91 12.24
C LEU A 15 11.20 3.09 12.24
N ALA A 16 10.92 3.70 13.39
CA ALA A 16 10.15 4.94 13.47
C ALA A 16 10.90 6.11 12.84
N VAL A 17 12.21 6.23 13.09
CA VAL A 17 13.08 7.24 12.46
C VAL A 17 13.12 7.06 10.95
N PHE A 18 13.26 5.81 10.46
CA PHE A 18 13.20 5.54 9.03
C PHE A 18 11.85 5.95 8.45
N ALA A 19 10.74 5.57 9.09
CA ALA A 19 9.38 5.98 8.70
C ALA A 19 9.18 7.50 8.62
N LEU A 20 9.87 8.26 9.47
CA LEU A 20 9.83 9.73 9.49
C LEU A 20 10.86 10.39 8.57
N TYR A 21 11.84 9.65 8.05
CA TYR A 21 12.88 10.18 7.18
C TYR A 21 12.35 10.96 5.97
N PRO A 22 11.31 10.50 5.23
CA PRO A 22 10.72 11.29 4.15
C PRO A 22 10.25 12.67 4.61
N GLN A 23 9.61 12.73 5.79
CA GLN A 23 9.15 13.99 6.36
C GLN A 23 10.32 14.88 6.78
N PHE A 24 11.34 14.33 7.43
CA PHE A 24 12.54 15.09 7.78
C PHE A 24 13.25 15.66 6.56
N LYS A 25 13.31 14.88 5.48
CA LYS A 25 13.89 15.34 4.22
C LYS A 25 13.06 16.45 3.58
N MET A 26 11.74 16.33 3.57
CA MET A 26 10.86 17.39 3.07
C MET A 26 10.98 18.68 3.89
N LEU A 27 11.04 18.57 5.23
CA LEU A 27 11.32 19.70 6.11
C LEU A 27 12.69 20.33 5.82
N TYR A 28 13.71 19.53 5.51
CA TYR A 28 15.01 20.03 5.09
C TYR A 28 14.97 20.74 3.73
N LEU A 29 14.26 20.19 2.75
CA LEU A 29 14.14 20.76 1.40
C LEU A 29 13.35 22.08 1.40
N ARG A 30 12.31 22.18 2.22
CA ARG A 30 11.44 23.35 2.32
C ARG A 30 11.93 24.40 3.32
N GLY A 31 12.63 23.98 4.38
CA GLY A 31 13.07 24.89 5.44
C GLY A 31 11.91 25.68 6.04
N ASP A 32 12.07 27.00 6.11
CA ASP A 32 11.04 27.93 6.62
C ASP A 32 9.83 28.06 5.68
N ASP A 33 9.94 27.62 4.41
CA ASP A 33 8.87 27.66 3.42
C ASP A 33 7.93 26.45 3.49
N TRP A 34 8.12 25.55 4.47
CA TRP A 34 7.25 24.38 4.66
C TRP A 34 5.82 24.80 5.03
N GLN A 35 4.84 24.35 4.24
CA GLN A 35 3.44 24.76 4.37
C GLN A 35 2.54 23.75 5.10
N GLY A 36 3.11 22.69 5.67
CA GLY A 36 2.39 21.75 6.51
C GLY A 36 1.90 20.48 5.82
N ASN A 37 2.28 20.21 4.57
CA ASN A 37 1.95 18.93 3.94
C ASN A 37 2.85 17.80 4.48
N TYR A 38 2.51 16.56 4.12
CA TYR A 38 3.35 15.39 4.42
C TYR A 38 4.08 14.90 3.16
N ALA A 39 5.25 14.31 3.37
CA ALA A 39 6.03 13.71 2.29
C ALA A 39 5.43 12.36 1.92
N TYR A 40 5.02 12.16 0.67
CA TYR A 40 4.53 10.90 0.11
C TYR A 40 5.70 9.93 -0.15
N ASN A 41 5.43 8.63 0.04
CA ASN A 41 6.41 7.55 -0.17
C ASN A 41 6.13 6.71 -1.41
N ASP A 42 4.91 6.78 -1.92
CA ASP A 42 4.43 6.04 -3.07
C ASP A 42 3.32 6.84 -3.76
N ILE A 43 3.16 6.64 -5.06
CA ILE A 43 2.20 7.40 -5.87
C ILE A 43 0.74 7.08 -5.52
N ASP A 44 0.46 5.86 -5.03
CA ASP A 44 -0.89 5.45 -4.65
C ASP A 44 -1.34 6.04 -3.29
N GLU A 45 -0.41 6.61 -2.51
CA GLU A 45 -0.72 7.17 -1.18
C GLU A 45 -1.74 8.31 -1.25
N VAL A 46 -1.85 9.02 -2.38
CA VAL A 46 -2.85 10.08 -2.59
C VAL A 46 -4.28 9.56 -2.45
N ALA A 47 -4.60 8.37 -2.97
CA ALA A 47 -5.94 7.82 -2.86
C ALA A 47 -6.24 7.35 -1.41
N TYR A 48 -5.23 6.78 -0.73
CA TYR A 48 -5.37 6.42 0.69
C TYR A 48 -5.59 7.65 1.57
N ALA A 49 -4.89 8.75 1.27
CA ALA A 49 -4.97 10.00 2.01
C ALA A 49 -6.32 10.71 1.81
N SER A 50 -6.82 10.77 0.58
CA SER A 50 -8.18 11.25 0.28
C SER A 50 -9.26 10.49 1.04
N TYR A 51 -9.19 9.15 1.04
CA TYR A 51 -10.14 8.32 1.79
C TYR A 51 -10.01 8.52 3.30
N LEU A 52 -8.79 8.64 3.82
CA LEU A 52 -8.55 8.94 5.23
C LEU A 52 -9.11 10.30 5.62
N ARG A 53 -8.89 11.34 4.80
CA ARG A 53 -9.43 12.69 5.02
C ARG A 53 -10.95 12.65 5.08
N ALA A 54 -11.59 12.02 4.10
CA ALA A 54 -13.04 11.84 4.08
C ALA A 54 -13.56 11.17 5.37
N LEU A 55 -12.88 10.12 5.84
CA LEU A 55 -13.19 9.49 7.11
C LEU A 55 -12.88 10.38 8.32
N ILE A 56 -11.90 11.28 8.28
CA ILE A 56 -11.70 12.25 9.37
C ILE A 56 -12.87 13.24 9.41
N ASP A 57 -13.33 13.69 8.24
CA ASP A 57 -14.39 14.70 8.09
C ASP A 57 -15.81 14.20 8.46
N GLY A 58 -16.00 12.90 8.70
CA GLY A 58 -17.33 12.38 9.08
C GLY A 58 -18.04 11.56 7.99
N ARG A 59 -17.44 11.42 6.81
CA ARG A 59 -18.07 10.74 5.67
C ARG A 59 -18.25 9.24 5.94
N PRO A 60 -19.25 8.59 5.33
CA PRO A 60 -19.54 7.16 5.55
C PRO A 60 -18.38 6.26 5.11
N ARG A 61 -18.36 4.99 5.56
CA ARG A 61 -17.37 3.99 5.10
C ARG A 61 -17.35 3.85 3.58
N LYS A 62 -18.52 3.84 2.94
CA LYS A 62 -18.64 3.86 1.48
C LYS A 62 -18.68 5.31 1.00
N ASN A 63 -17.55 5.99 1.04
CA ASN A 63 -17.41 7.34 0.51
C ASN A 63 -16.65 7.34 -0.82
N ASP A 64 -16.86 8.40 -1.60
CA ASP A 64 -16.14 8.66 -2.84
C ASP A 64 -15.58 10.10 -2.81
N PRO A 65 -14.33 10.29 -2.34
CA PRO A 65 -13.67 11.60 -2.33
C PRO A 65 -13.41 12.14 -3.74
N TYR A 66 -13.31 11.27 -4.74
CA TYR A 66 -12.99 11.67 -6.11
C TYR A 66 -14.18 12.40 -6.75
N THR A 67 -15.40 11.90 -6.54
CA THR A 67 -16.60 12.47 -7.18
C THR A 67 -17.58 13.15 -6.24
N GLY A 68 -17.39 13.02 -4.93
CA GLY A 68 -18.34 13.51 -3.93
C GLY A 68 -19.61 12.65 -3.77
N ARG A 69 -19.74 11.55 -4.52
CA ARG A 69 -20.90 10.67 -4.51
C ARG A 69 -20.83 9.65 -3.38
N ASP A 70 -21.09 10.11 -2.16
CA ASP A 70 -21.13 9.24 -0.99
C ASP A 70 -22.35 8.30 -0.97
N ASP A 71 -22.19 7.17 -0.28
CA ASP A 71 -23.27 6.25 0.03
C ASP A 71 -24.34 6.92 0.90
N THR A 72 -25.55 6.94 0.38
CA THR A 72 -26.74 7.41 1.08
C THR A 72 -27.91 6.46 0.81
N PRO A 73 -28.97 6.46 1.63
CA PRO A 73 -30.17 5.67 1.33
C PRO A 73 -30.79 5.99 -0.04
N ALA A 74 -30.64 7.23 -0.52
CA ALA A 74 -31.14 7.66 -1.82
C ALA A 74 -30.20 7.27 -2.99
N ASN A 75 -28.89 7.26 -2.75
CA ASN A 75 -27.86 6.92 -3.72
C ASN A 75 -26.88 5.90 -3.12
N PRO A 76 -27.26 4.61 -3.08
CA PRO A 76 -26.38 3.58 -2.55
C PRO A 76 -25.16 3.37 -3.45
N GLN A 77 -23.99 3.27 -2.85
CA GLN A 77 -22.74 2.96 -3.54
C GLN A 77 -22.38 1.47 -3.39
N PRO A 78 -21.77 0.85 -4.42
CA PRO A 78 -21.16 -0.46 -4.27
C PRO A 78 -19.91 -0.39 -3.39
N GLU A 79 -19.36 -1.55 -3.03
CA GLU A 79 -18.14 -1.65 -2.24
C GLU A 79 -16.90 -1.31 -3.08
N SER A 80 -16.03 -0.45 -2.58
CA SER A 80 -14.69 -0.18 -3.12
C SER A 80 -13.64 -1.01 -2.40
N LEU A 81 -12.41 -1.04 -2.93
CA LEU A 81 -11.28 -1.64 -2.23
C LEU A 81 -11.09 -1.03 -0.81
N PHE A 82 -11.28 0.29 -0.69
CA PHE A 82 -11.14 1.03 0.57
C PHE A 82 -12.27 0.74 1.56
N SER A 83 -13.50 0.59 1.08
CA SER A 83 -14.63 0.28 1.96
C SER A 83 -14.56 -1.16 2.46
N ILE A 84 -14.06 -2.11 1.65
CA ILE A 84 -13.78 -3.48 2.10
C ILE A 84 -12.63 -3.50 3.12
N GLN A 85 -11.55 -2.75 2.84
CA GLN A 85 -10.34 -2.70 3.66
C GLN A 85 -10.38 -1.57 4.70
N PHE A 86 -11.52 -1.42 5.39
CA PHE A 86 -11.80 -0.24 6.20
C PHE A 86 -11.11 -0.20 7.57
N ILE A 87 -10.64 -1.32 8.13
CA ILE A 87 -10.15 -1.32 9.53
C ILE A 87 -8.88 -0.47 9.70
N ALA A 88 -7.89 -0.64 8.82
CA ALA A 88 -6.65 0.15 8.87
C ALA A 88 -6.88 1.68 8.75
N PRO A 89 -7.69 2.19 7.80
CA PRO A 89 -8.00 3.62 7.76
C PRO A 89 -8.75 4.09 9.00
N TYR A 90 -9.73 3.33 9.50
CA TYR A 90 -10.48 3.73 10.70
C TYR A 90 -9.62 3.76 11.96
N ALA A 91 -8.62 2.87 12.06
CA ALA A 91 -7.63 2.88 13.15
C ALA A 91 -6.79 4.17 13.17
N VAL A 92 -6.70 4.88 12.04
CA VAL A 92 -6.05 6.19 11.94
C VAL A 92 -7.08 7.32 12.04
N ALA A 93 -8.19 7.24 11.32
CA ALA A 93 -9.19 8.30 11.21
C ALA A 93 -9.88 8.64 12.53
N ILE A 94 -10.27 7.62 13.32
CA ILE A 94 -10.99 7.85 14.58
C ILE A 94 -10.13 8.64 15.58
N PRO A 95 -8.89 8.21 15.91
CA PRO A 95 -8.01 9.01 16.75
C PRO A 95 -7.77 10.41 16.18
N SER A 96 -7.56 10.53 14.86
CA SER A 96 -7.31 11.83 14.23
C SER A 96 -8.48 12.80 14.39
N ARG A 97 -9.71 12.32 14.21
CA ARG A 97 -10.92 13.11 14.43
C ARG A 97 -11.06 13.54 15.90
N ILE A 98 -10.80 12.64 16.84
CA ILE A 98 -10.87 12.93 18.28
C ILE A 98 -9.83 13.99 18.68
N LEU A 99 -8.63 13.91 18.12
CA LEU A 99 -7.51 14.81 18.42
C LEU A 99 -7.53 16.11 17.60
N GLY A 100 -8.42 16.22 16.60
CA GLY A 100 -8.49 17.37 15.71
C GLY A 100 -7.24 17.55 14.84
N ILE A 101 -6.54 16.46 14.49
CA ILE A 101 -5.35 16.52 13.63
C ILE A 101 -5.70 16.26 12.17
N SER A 102 -4.96 16.90 11.26
CA SER A 102 -5.18 16.82 9.81
C SER A 102 -4.76 15.46 9.23
N ALA A 103 -5.23 15.14 8.02
CA ALA A 103 -4.83 13.92 7.31
C ALA A 103 -3.29 13.86 7.07
N PRO A 104 -2.60 14.95 6.67
CA PRO A 104 -1.13 14.96 6.58
C PRO A 104 -0.41 14.57 7.87
N THR A 105 -0.83 15.14 9.01
CA THR A 105 -0.27 14.79 10.32
C THR A 105 -0.56 13.32 10.67
N ALA A 106 -1.79 12.87 10.44
CA ALA A 106 -2.22 11.51 10.71
C ALA A 106 -1.42 10.47 9.90
N MET A 107 -1.20 10.70 8.61
CA MET A 107 -0.41 9.84 7.74
C MET A 107 1.03 9.72 8.24
N THR A 108 1.65 10.86 8.60
CA THR A 108 3.02 10.91 9.15
C THR A 108 3.16 10.08 10.42
N LEU A 109 2.26 10.29 11.39
CA LEU A 109 2.28 9.57 12.67
C LEU A 109 1.96 8.09 12.52
N ALA A 110 1.01 7.73 11.65
CA ALA A 110 0.65 6.34 11.38
C ALA A 110 1.84 5.53 10.89
N GLY A 111 2.67 6.09 10.00
CA GLY A 111 3.91 5.46 9.54
C GLY A 111 4.90 5.19 10.68
N ALA A 112 5.14 6.20 11.53
CA ALA A 112 6.06 6.08 12.67
C ALA A 112 5.62 5.01 13.67
N PHE A 113 4.34 5.02 14.06
CA PHE A 113 3.79 4.01 14.97
C PHE A 113 3.81 2.62 14.34
N ALA A 114 3.42 2.48 13.08
CA ALA A 114 3.46 1.22 12.36
C ALA A 114 4.88 0.62 12.29
N GLY A 115 5.89 1.45 11.95
CA GLY A 115 7.28 1.03 11.93
C GLY A 115 7.77 0.54 13.30
N PHE A 116 7.48 1.31 14.35
CA PHE A 116 7.83 0.97 15.73
C PHE A 116 7.20 -0.35 16.18
N PHE A 117 5.88 -0.49 16.03
CA PHE A 117 5.17 -1.68 16.49
C PHE A 117 5.47 -2.91 15.65
N THR A 118 5.79 -2.74 14.36
CA THR A 118 6.26 -3.86 13.51
C THR A 118 7.56 -4.42 14.06
N ALA A 119 8.54 -3.55 14.31
CA ALA A 119 9.82 -3.99 14.85
C ALA A 119 9.66 -4.70 16.21
N LEU A 120 8.77 -4.19 17.08
CA LEU A 120 8.44 -4.87 18.33
C LEU A 120 7.80 -6.25 18.13
N ALA A 121 6.86 -6.39 17.18
CA ALA A 121 6.19 -7.65 16.90
C ALA A 121 7.17 -8.69 16.32
N VAL A 122 8.04 -8.28 15.38
CA VAL A 122 9.08 -9.14 14.80
C VAL A 122 10.13 -9.51 15.84
N PHE A 123 10.61 -8.56 16.65
CA PHE A 123 11.48 -8.82 17.80
C PHE A 123 10.86 -9.82 18.77
N TRP A 124 9.58 -9.65 19.10
CA TRP A 124 8.88 -10.54 20.02
C TRP A 124 8.80 -11.96 19.46
N LEU A 125 8.41 -12.11 18.20
CA LEU A 125 8.35 -13.39 17.50
C LEU A 125 9.72 -14.10 17.49
N ILE A 126 10.76 -13.43 16.98
CA ILE A 126 12.10 -14.00 16.87
C ILE A 126 12.64 -14.33 18.26
N GLY A 127 12.46 -13.44 19.23
CA GLY A 127 12.92 -13.65 20.60
C GLY A 127 12.23 -14.83 21.29
N LYS A 128 10.94 -15.04 21.04
CA LYS A 128 10.19 -16.18 21.60
C LYS A 128 10.60 -17.51 20.98
N ILE A 129 10.99 -17.54 19.71
CA ILE A 129 11.46 -18.76 19.04
C ILE A 129 12.91 -19.07 19.42
N THR A 130 13.77 -18.06 19.38
CA THR A 130 15.23 -18.24 19.46
C THR A 130 15.80 -18.12 20.87
N GLY A 131 15.02 -17.56 21.81
CA GLY A 131 15.43 -17.37 23.20
C GLY A 131 16.62 -16.42 23.36
N ASP A 132 16.78 -15.42 22.49
CA ASP A 132 17.89 -14.46 22.56
C ASP A 132 17.43 -13.06 22.14
N SER A 133 17.56 -12.07 23.04
CA SER A 133 17.10 -10.70 22.78
C SER A 133 18.01 -9.92 21.84
N ILE A 134 19.32 -10.16 21.82
CA ILE A 134 20.23 -9.45 20.92
C ILE A 134 20.06 -9.99 19.50
N PHE A 135 19.96 -11.33 19.37
CA PHE A 135 19.63 -11.95 18.10
C PHE A 135 18.26 -11.49 17.58
N ALA A 136 17.26 -11.37 18.45
CA ALA A 136 15.93 -10.89 18.05
C ALA A 136 15.93 -9.45 17.56
N MET A 137 16.72 -8.56 18.17
CA MET A 137 16.87 -7.18 17.69
C MET A 137 17.57 -7.14 16.33
N MET A 138 18.70 -7.84 16.21
CA MET A 138 19.40 -7.96 14.93
C MET A 138 18.48 -8.51 13.85
N GLY A 139 17.77 -9.60 14.15
CA GLY A 139 16.83 -10.23 13.23
C GLY A 139 15.70 -9.31 12.82
N SER A 140 15.13 -8.53 13.76
CA SER A 140 14.10 -7.55 13.43
C SER A 140 14.61 -6.45 12.50
N LEU A 141 15.82 -5.95 12.74
CA LEU A 141 16.43 -4.93 11.88
C LEU A 141 16.77 -5.50 10.50
N VAL A 142 17.36 -6.69 10.43
CA VAL A 142 17.67 -7.35 9.15
C VAL A 142 16.42 -7.63 8.32
N VAL A 143 15.35 -8.14 8.93
CA VAL A 143 14.10 -8.42 8.21
C VAL A 143 13.49 -7.13 7.65
N LEU A 144 13.43 -6.07 8.45
CA LEU A 144 12.70 -4.85 8.07
C LEU A 144 13.53 -3.92 7.19
N CYS A 145 14.80 -3.69 7.53
CA CYS A 145 15.70 -2.88 6.70
C CYS A 145 16.11 -3.61 5.42
N GLY A 146 16.22 -4.94 5.45
CA GLY A 146 16.58 -5.77 4.28
C GLY A 146 15.38 -6.19 3.43
N GLY A 147 14.16 -5.69 3.73
CA GLY A 147 12.95 -6.09 3.01
C GLY A 147 12.98 -5.75 1.52
N ALA A 148 13.46 -4.56 1.16
CA ALA A 148 13.57 -4.17 -0.26
C ALA A 148 14.55 -5.06 -1.01
N LEU A 149 15.72 -5.33 -0.43
CA LEU A 149 16.68 -6.31 -0.94
C LEU A 149 16.07 -7.70 -1.13
N ALA A 150 15.30 -8.16 -0.13
CA ALA A 150 14.62 -9.46 -0.20
C ALA A 150 13.48 -9.50 -1.24
N ALA A 151 13.00 -8.34 -1.69
CA ALA A 151 12.11 -8.23 -2.84
C ALA A 151 12.87 -8.20 -4.17
N GLY A 152 14.20 -7.97 -4.18
CA GLY A 152 14.96 -7.68 -5.39
C GLY A 152 14.76 -6.25 -5.89
N GLU A 153 14.32 -5.34 -5.01
CA GLU A 153 14.02 -3.94 -5.32
C GLU A 153 14.83 -3.04 -4.37
N GLY A 154 14.55 -1.73 -4.40
CA GLY A 154 15.12 -0.75 -3.49
C GLY A 154 16.38 -0.06 -4.01
N ALA A 155 17.17 0.49 -3.09
CA ALA A 155 18.34 1.32 -3.40
C ALA A 155 19.47 0.57 -4.12
N ILE A 156 19.53 -0.76 -4.00
CA ILE A 156 20.69 -1.55 -4.49
C ILE A 156 20.91 -1.43 -5.99
N GLY A 157 19.83 -1.36 -6.79
CA GLY A 157 19.93 -1.24 -8.23
C GLY A 157 20.65 0.04 -8.63
N GLU A 158 20.32 1.14 -7.95
CA GLU A 158 20.91 2.44 -8.20
C GLU A 158 22.33 2.58 -7.63
N VAL A 159 22.57 2.07 -6.42
CA VAL A 159 23.90 2.04 -5.80
C VAL A 159 24.91 1.27 -6.67
N LEU A 160 24.43 0.24 -7.39
CA LEU A 160 25.26 -0.55 -8.31
C LEU A 160 25.18 -0.07 -9.77
N GLU A 161 24.47 1.03 -10.06
CA GLU A 161 24.25 1.55 -11.42
C GLU A 161 23.64 0.53 -12.40
N THR A 162 22.84 -0.41 -11.86
CA THR A 162 22.16 -1.48 -12.63
C THR A 162 20.67 -1.21 -12.86
N GLY A 163 20.10 -0.19 -12.21
CA GLY A 163 18.68 0.17 -12.35
C GLY A 163 18.27 1.37 -11.50
N PHE A 164 16.97 1.66 -11.49
CA PHE A 164 16.39 2.75 -10.70
C PHE A 164 15.88 2.26 -9.35
N SER A 165 15.96 3.13 -8.35
CA SER A 165 15.41 2.87 -7.02
C SER A 165 13.88 2.75 -7.06
N TYR A 166 13.33 1.64 -6.55
CA TYR A 166 11.89 1.54 -6.29
C TYR A 166 11.51 2.45 -5.11
N PRO A 167 10.36 3.14 -5.12
CA PRO A 167 10.00 4.07 -4.06
C PRO A 167 9.87 3.42 -2.68
N TYR A 168 10.71 3.90 -1.78
CA TYR A 168 10.74 3.72 -0.34
C TYR A 168 10.72 2.28 0.23
N PHE A 169 10.67 2.15 1.56
CA PHE A 169 10.41 0.89 2.25
C PHE A 169 8.96 0.45 2.00
N PRO A 170 8.73 -0.68 1.30
CA PRO A 170 7.37 -1.06 0.93
C PRO A 170 6.42 -1.24 2.11
N PHE A 171 6.90 -1.86 3.22
CA PHE A 171 6.03 -2.07 4.38
C PHE A 171 5.61 -0.77 5.08
N LEU A 172 6.33 0.33 4.86
CA LEU A 172 6.05 1.64 5.45
C LEU A 172 5.20 2.53 4.55
N ARG A 173 4.67 2.02 3.43
CA ARG A 173 3.64 2.73 2.67
C ARG A 173 2.41 2.94 3.55
N ARG A 174 1.98 4.20 3.66
CA ARG A 174 0.99 4.67 4.62
C ARG A 174 -0.42 4.67 4.04
N TYR A 175 -1.42 4.33 4.82
CA TYR A 175 -1.38 3.46 6.00
C TYR A 175 -1.39 1.96 5.59
N ILE A 176 -1.44 1.65 4.29
CA ILE A 176 -1.45 0.29 3.73
C ILE A 176 -0.14 0.03 2.97
N PRO A 177 0.68 -0.95 3.38
CA PRO A 177 0.41 -2.00 4.36
C PRO A 177 0.83 -1.67 5.81
N ALA A 178 1.34 -0.47 6.10
CA ALA A 178 2.01 -0.17 7.37
C ALA A 178 1.20 -0.56 8.63
N VAL A 179 -0.07 -0.18 8.72
CA VAL A 179 -0.92 -0.43 9.90
C VAL A 179 -1.24 -1.91 10.15
N PRO A 180 -1.63 -2.74 9.16
CA PRO A 180 -1.83 -4.17 9.38
C PRO A 180 -0.55 -4.98 9.60
N PHE A 181 0.61 -4.44 9.21
CA PHE A 181 1.90 -5.13 9.30
C PHE A 181 2.29 -5.61 10.71
N PRO A 182 2.24 -4.80 11.78
CA PRO A 182 2.52 -5.28 13.15
C PRO A 182 1.53 -6.37 13.59
N VAL A 183 0.27 -6.27 13.17
CA VAL A 183 -0.79 -7.22 13.54
C VAL A 183 -0.55 -8.60 12.92
N PHE A 184 -0.04 -8.64 11.70
CA PHE A 184 0.39 -9.90 11.05
C PHE A 184 1.49 -10.60 11.85
N PHE A 185 2.57 -9.91 12.22
CA PHE A 185 3.65 -10.55 13.00
C PHE A 185 3.24 -10.87 14.43
N ALA A 186 2.35 -10.09 15.04
CA ALA A 186 1.75 -10.40 16.32
C ALA A 186 0.92 -11.70 16.25
N MET A 187 0.12 -11.89 15.19
CA MET A 187 -0.59 -13.14 14.92
C MET A 187 0.38 -14.32 14.88
N CYS A 188 1.47 -14.19 14.13
CA CYS A 188 2.50 -15.22 14.05
C CYS A 188 3.08 -15.57 15.43
N ALA A 189 3.40 -14.58 16.25
CA ALA A 189 3.90 -14.80 17.61
C ALA A 189 2.85 -15.47 18.52
N LEU A 190 1.58 -15.09 18.39
CA LEU A 190 0.48 -15.71 19.14
C LEU A 190 0.30 -17.18 18.76
N VAL A 191 0.39 -17.53 17.47
CA VAL A 191 0.35 -18.93 17.01
C VAL A 191 1.56 -19.72 17.50
N TRP A 192 2.76 -19.12 17.54
CA TRP A 192 3.91 -19.76 18.18
C TRP A 192 3.63 -20.08 19.65
N LEU A 193 3.07 -19.12 20.40
CA LEU A 193 2.69 -19.33 21.80
C LEU A 193 1.58 -20.37 21.95
N LEU A 194 0.63 -20.42 21.02
CA LEU A 194 -0.46 -21.39 20.97
C LEU A 194 0.05 -22.83 20.91
N VAL A 195 1.02 -23.08 20.00
CA VAL A 195 1.59 -24.41 19.78
C VAL A 195 2.76 -24.74 20.70
N THR A 196 3.16 -23.85 21.62
CA THR A 196 4.24 -24.11 22.60
C THR A 196 3.76 -24.11 24.04
N SER A 197 2.56 -23.58 24.31
CA SER A 197 1.97 -23.56 25.65
C SER A 197 1.39 -24.93 26.02
N LYS A 198 1.64 -25.35 27.28
CA LYS A 198 1.08 -26.59 27.84
C LYS A 198 -0.28 -26.38 28.51
N GLU A 199 -0.53 -25.17 29.01
CA GLU A 199 -1.75 -24.85 29.74
C GLU A 199 -2.91 -24.52 28.81
N ARG A 200 -4.11 -25.04 29.11
CA ARG A 200 -5.31 -24.84 28.28
C ARG A 200 -5.77 -23.38 28.23
N LYS A 201 -5.77 -22.67 29.35
CA LYS A 201 -6.27 -21.28 29.42
C LYS A 201 -5.45 -20.32 28.53
N PRO A 202 -4.10 -20.28 28.62
CA PRO A 202 -3.29 -19.49 27.70
C PRO A 202 -3.49 -19.88 26.23
N ARG A 203 -3.60 -21.18 25.91
CA ARG A 203 -3.85 -21.62 24.52
C ARG A 203 -5.14 -21.03 23.96
N ILE A 204 -6.24 -21.07 24.72
CA ILE A 204 -7.50 -20.47 24.28
C ILE A 204 -7.33 -18.97 24.03
N LEU A 205 -6.70 -18.25 24.95
CA LEU A 205 -6.44 -16.82 24.79
C LEU A 205 -5.62 -16.52 23.53
N TYR A 206 -4.54 -17.27 23.27
CA TYR A 206 -3.71 -17.07 22.09
C TYR A 206 -4.46 -17.38 20.79
N ALA A 207 -5.32 -18.41 20.78
CA ALA A 207 -6.16 -18.71 19.62
C ALA A 207 -7.15 -17.57 19.34
N VAL A 208 -7.82 -17.06 20.38
CA VAL A 208 -8.76 -15.93 20.25
C VAL A 208 -8.03 -14.69 19.74
N LEU A 209 -6.91 -14.30 20.35
CA LEU A 209 -6.14 -13.13 19.92
C LEU A 209 -5.60 -13.30 18.50
N ALA A 210 -5.10 -14.49 18.12
CA ALA A 210 -4.65 -14.75 16.76
C ALA A 210 -5.79 -14.65 15.74
N SER A 211 -7.00 -15.14 16.08
CA SER A 211 -8.19 -15.00 15.23
C SER A 211 -8.63 -13.54 15.06
N VAL A 212 -8.52 -12.73 16.11
CA VAL A 212 -8.78 -11.28 16.04
C VAL A 212 -7.74 -10.58 15.17
N CYS A 213 -6.46 -10.94 15.29
CA CYS A 213 -5.42 -10.41 14.40
C CYS A 213 -5.66 -10.82 12.93
N PHE A 214 -6.12 -12.05 12.68
CA PHE A 214 -6.49 -12.49 11.33
C PHE A 214 -7.67 -11.67 10.80
N ALA A 215 -8.74 -11.52 11.57
CA ALA A 215 -9.89 -10.69 11.18
C ALA A 215 -9.48 -9.24 10.89
N PHE A 216 -8.62 -8.65 11.72
CA PHE A 216 -8.07 -7.31 11.50
C PHE A 216 -7.36 -7.24 10.14
N THR A 217 -6.49 -8.20 9.82
CA THR A 217 -5.77 -8.20 8.53
C THR A 217 -6.71 -8.41 7.34
N SER A 218 -7.76 -9.25 7.46
CA SER A 218 -8.77 -9.48 6.42
C SER A 218 -9.45 -8.19 5.94
N PHE A 219 -9.80 -7.31 6.86
CA PHE A 219 -10.41 -6.01 6.56
C PHE A 219 -9.41 -4.85 6.53
N SER A 220 -8.12 -5.13 6.38
CA SER A 220 -7.08 -4.08 6.29
C SER A 220 -6.28 -4.12 5.01
N TYR A 221 -5.82 -5.29 4.58
CA TYR A 221 -5.06 -5.39 3.33
C TYR A 221 -5.10 -6.80 2.74
N PHE A 222 -5.52 -6.90 1.48
CA PHE A 222 -5.71 -8.17 0.78
C PHE A 222 -4.49 -9.11 0.88
N TYR A 223 -3.33 -8.61 0.45
CA TYR A 223 -2.13 -9.45 0.33
C TYR A 223 -1.57 -9.92 1.68
N ILE A 224 -1.84 -9.19 2.78
CA ILE A 224 -1.40 -9.62 4.12
C ILE A 224 -2.26 -10.77 4.63
N TRP A 225 -3.60 -10.67 4.53
CA TRP A 225 -4.45 -11.70 5.10
C TRP A 225 -4.40 -13.00 4.30
N THR A 226 -4.27 -12.92 2.97
CA THR A 226 -4.06 -14.12 2.15
C THR A 226 -2.70 -14.77 2.44
N THR A 227 -1.66 -13.98 2.72
CA THR A 227 -0.39 -14.52 3.22
C THR A 227 -0.54 -15.17 4.60
N ALA A 228 -1.33 -14.58 5.51
CA ALA A 228 -1.62 -15.17 6.80
C ALA A 228 -2.39 -16.50 6.67
N ALA A 229 -3.38 -16.56 5.77
CA ALA A 229 -4.15 -17.77 5.49
C ALA A 229 -3.26 -18.88 4.90
N ALA A 230 -2.47 -18.56 3.87
CA ALA A 230 -1.52 -19.49 3.27
C ALA A 230 -0.53 -20.03 4.31
N TRP A 231 -0.01 -19.15 5.15
CA TRP A 231 0.89 -19.53 6.24
C TRP A 231 0.24 -20.46 7.27
N LEU A 232 -1.00 -20.16 7.70
CA LEU A 232 -1.77 -21.04 8.60
C LEU A 232 -2.00 -22.43 8.00
N VAL A 233 -2.25 -22.52 6.69
CA VAL A 233 -2.35 -23.80 5.98
C VAL A 233 -1.01 -24.52 5.99
N CYS A 234 0.09 -23.84 5.63
CA CYS A 234 1.43 -24.43 5.61
C CYS A 234 1.86 -24.97 6.98
N ILE A 235 1.67 -24.21 8.06
CA ILE A 235 2.03 -24.67 9.41
C ILE A 235 1.17 -25.86 9.84
N THR A 236 -0.14 -25.84 9.57
CA THR A 236 -1.05 -26.94 9.91
C THR A 236 -0.67 -28.22 9.16
N PHE A 237 -0.33 -28.11 7.88
CA PHE A 237 0.10 -29.24 7.05
C PHE A 237 1.45 -29.81 7.52
N LEU A 238 2.42 -28.95 7.84
CA LEU A 238 3.69 -29.39 8.41
C LEU A 238 3.52 -30.09 9.76
N TRP A 239 2.62 -29.61 10.63
CA TRP A 239 2.30 -30.28 11.89
C TRP A 239 1.69 -31.66 11.67
N LEU A 240 0.80 -31.81 10.69
CA LEU A 240 0.15 -33.06 10.33
C LEU A 240 1.14 -34.11 9.77
N ILE A 241 2.09 -33.67 8.93
CA ILE A 241 3.10 -34.55 8.32
C ILE A 241 4.20 -34.91 9.30
N ALA A 242 4.86 -33.91 9.90
CA ALA A 242 6.05 -34.14 10.70
C ALA A 242 5.73 -34.76 12.06
N ARG A 243 4.50 -34.56 12.56
CA ARG A 243 3.99 -35.06 13.84
C ARG A 243 4.98 -34.80 14.98
N PRO A 244 5.26 -33.52 15.31
CA PRO A 244 6.10 -33.17 16.45
C PRO A 244 5.54 -33.72 17.78
N ASP A 245 6.32 -33.65 18.86
CA ASP A 245 5.83 -34.09 20.17
C ASP A 245 4.55 -33.32 20.55
N GLY A 246 3.50 -34.05 20.93
CA GLY A 246 2.19 -33.46 21.25
C GLY A 246 1.37 -33.00 20.02
N TRP A 247 1.74 -33.40 18.80
CA TRP A 247 1.15 -32.87 17.56
C TRP A 247 -0.37 -32.93 17.50
N PHE A 248 -1.02 -33.98 18.03
CA PHE A 248 -2.46 -34.14 17.88
C PHE A 248 -3.24 -33.04 18.62
N GLU A 249 -2.78 -32.66 19.81
CA GLU A 249 -3.37 -31.56 20.57
C GLU A 249 -3.06 -30.19 19.94
N ASP A 250 -1.88 -30.04 19.34
CA ASP A 250 -1.54 -28.82 18.58
C ASP A 250 -2.37 -28.71 17.30
N PHE A 251 -2.55 -29.81 16.59
CA PHE A 251 -3.35 -29.90 15.37
C PHE A 251 -4.82 -29.56 15.62
N LYS A 252 -5.46 -30.12 16.67
CA LYS A 252 -6.84 -29.76 17.04
C LYS A 252 -7.01 -28.26 17.25
N VAL A 253 -6.04 -27.64 17.91
CA VAL A 253 -6.10 -26.21 18.24
C VAL A 253 -5.80 -25.34 17.01
N LEU A 254 -4.90 -25.78 16.11
CA LEU A 254 -4.70 -25.12 14.82
C LEU A 254 -5.94 -25.20 13.92
N ILE A 255 -6.65 -26.34 13.91
CA ILE A 255 -7.93 -26.47 13.20
C ILE A 255 -8.99 -25.56 13.82
N ALA A 256 -9.10 -25.52 15.15
CA ALA A 256 -10.03 -24.62 15.82
C ALA A 256 -9.74 -23.15 15.51
N LEU A 257 -8.47 -22.76 15.48
CA LEU A 257 -8.05 -21.42 15.03
C LEU A 257 -8.44 -21.18 13.58
N GLY A 258 -8.19 -22.13 12.68
CA GLY A 258 -8.58 -22.04 11.26
C GLY A 258 -10.08 -21.83 11.09
N LEU A 259 -10.90 -22.58 11.82
CA LEU A 259 -12.36 -22.40 11.84
C LEU A 259 -12.77 -21.01 12.36
N ALA A 260 -12.13 -20.51 13.41
CA ALA A 260 -12.38 -19.16 13.92
C ALA A 260 -12.00 -18.07 12.90
N CYS A 261 -10.88 -18.24 12.19
CA CYS A 261 -10.46 -17.35 11.11
C CYS A 261 -11.44 -17.38 9.92
N LEU A 262 -12.00 -18.54 9.58
CA LEU A 262 -13.00 -18.65 8.50
C LEU A 262 -14.28 -17.84 8.79
N LEU A 263 -14.64 -17.67 10.07
CA LEU A 263 -15.82 -16.86 10.44
C LEU A 263 -15.67 -15.39 10.03
N SER A 264 -14.46 -14.81 10.08
CA SER A 264 -14.25 -13.42 9.63
C SER A 264 -14.32 -13.27 8.10
N LEU A 265 -14.12 -14.36 7.35
CA LEU A 265 -14.21 -14.34 5.89
C LEU A 265 -15.65 -14.34 5.38
N ILE A 266 -16.63 -14.69 6.21
CA ILE A 266 -18.06 -14.63 5.84
C ILE A 266 -18.47 -13.17 5.54
N PRO A 267 -18.34 -12.20 6.46
CA PRO A 267 -18.65 -10.81 6.14
C PRO A 267 -17.75 -10.26 5.03
N TYR A 268 -16.47 -10.66 4.98
CA TYR A 268 -15.57 -10.26 3.91
C TYR A 268 -16.10 -10.67 2.51
N ALA A 269 -16.55 -11.92 2.36
CA ALA A 269 -17.11 -12.42 1.11
C ALA A 269 -18.41 -11.69 0.72
N VAL A 270 -19.25 -11.34 1.70
CA VAL A 270 -20.45 -10.52 1.47
C VAL A 270 -20.08 -9.15 0.90
N LEU A 271 -19.09 -8.46 1.50
CA LEU A 271 -18.63 -7.17 0.97
C LEU A 271 -18.05 -7.33 -0.44
N LEU A 272 -17.21 -8.34 -0.67
CA LEU A 272 -16.60 -8.61 -1.97
C LEU A 272 -17.63 -8.96 -3.07
N SER A 273 -18.76 -9.56 -2.70
CA SER A 273 -19.86 -9.85 -3.64
C SER A 273 -20.60 -8.60 -4.12
N ASN A 274 -20.49 -7.48 -3.39
CA ASN A 274 -21.13 -6.20 -3.70
C ASN A 274 -20.12 -5.15 -4.22
N ARG A 275 -18.97 -5.60 -4.72
CA ARG A 275 -17.89 -4.72 -5.18
C ARG A 275 -18.22 -3.98 -6.49
N ALA A 276 -17.61 -2.80 -6.66
CA ALA A 276 -17.69 -2.00 -7.88
C ALA A 276 -16.98 -2.67 -9.06
N GLU A 277 -17.51 -2.49 -10.27
CA GLU A 277 -16.93 -3.01 -11.52
C GLU A 277 -15.54 -2.44 -11.81
N THR A 278 -15.28 -1.18 -11.45
CA THR A 278 -13.96 -0.56 -11.58
C THR A 278 -12.88 -1.32 -10.82
N MET A 279 -13.24 -1.99 -9.72
CA MET A 279 -12.30 -2.79 -8.94
C MET A 279 -11.75 -3.97 -9.75
N ASP A 280 -12.58 -4.62 -10.57
CA ASP A 280 -12.16 -5.76 -11.40
C ASP A 280 -11.17 -5.33 -12.49
N ASN A 281 -11.31 -4.11 -13.00
CA ASN A 281 -10.38 -3.52 -13.99
C ASN A 281 -9.05 -3.08 -13.37
N VAL A 282 -9.07 -2.53 -12.16
CA VAL A 282 -7.86 -2.04 -11.46
C VAL A 282 -7.03 -3.20 -10.89
N GLN A 283 -7.68 -4.27 -10.44
CA GLN A 283 -7.03 -5.39 -9.76
C GLN A 283 -6.28 -6.34 -10.71
N LEU A 284 -6.41 -6.20 -12.03
CA LEU A 284 -5.63 -6.96 -13.02
C LEU A 284 -5.60 -8.47 -12.75
N LEU A 285 -6.78 -9.06 -12.61
CA LEU A 285 -6.91 -10.50 -12.44
C LEU A 285 -6.63 -11.22 -13.76
N VAL A 286 -5.60 -12.05 -13.80
CA VAL A 286 -5.11 -12.75 -14.99
C VAL A 286 -5.43 -14.24 -14.90
N PHE A 287 -5.90 -14.85 -15.99
CA PHE A 287 -6.16 -16.29 -16.05
C PHE A 287 -4.91 -17.06 -16.46
N THR A 288 -4.29 -17.78 -15.53
CA THR A 288 -3.08 -18.55 -15.82
C THR A 288 -2.84 -19.63 -14.78
N HIS A 289 -2.21 -20.73 -15.19
CA HIS A 289 -1.66 -21.77 -14.31
C HIS A 289 -0.12 -21.80 -14.33
N ALA A 290 0.52 -20.86 -15.05
CA ALA A 290 1.97 -20.84 -15.16
C ALA A 290 2.61 -20.55 -13.78
N PRO A 291 3.61 -21.34 -13.36
CA PRO A 291 4.27 -21.13 -12.08
C PRO A 291 5.18 -19.89 -12.13
N ASP A 292 5.35 -19.23 -10.98
CA ASP A 292 6.21 -18.06 -10.79
C ASP A 292 7.25 -18.36 -9.68
N LEU A 293 8.31 -19.08 -10.07
CA LEU A 293 9.28 -19.68 -9.14
C LEU A 293 10.51 -18.80 -8.90
N PHE A 294 10.78 -17.83 -9.77
CA PHE A 294 12.09 -17.15 -9.83
C PHE A 294 12.11 -15.76 -9.19
N ARG A 295 11.01 -15.32 -8.58
CA ARG A 295 11.03 -14.09 -7.76
C ARG A 295 11.97 -14.25 -6.58
N ILE A 296 12.67 -13.17 -6.21
CA ILE A 296 13.68 -13.18 -5.15
C ILE A 296 13.15 -13.75 -3.81
N PRO A 297 11.94 -13.42 -3.32
CA PRO A 297 11.40 -14.06 -2.11
C PRO A 297 11.25 -15.58 -2.21
N SER A 298 10.89 -16.11 -3.38
CA SER A 298 10.82 -17.56 -3.63
C SER A 298 12.21 -18.19 -3.57
N LEU A 299 13.22 -17.55 -4.19
CA LEU A 299 14.60 -18.02 -4.16
C LEU A 299 15.14 -18.09 -2.72
N ILE A 300 14.92 -17.04 -1.92
CA ILE A 300 15.27 -17.03 -0.49
C ILE A 300 14.58 -18.19 0.24
N SER A 301 13.30 -18.43 -0.06
CA SER A 301 12.52 -19.51 0.55
C SER A 301 13.06 -20.89 0.19
N PHE A 302 13.45 -21.13 -1.06
CA PHE A 302 14.11 -22.38 -1.46
C PHE A 302 15.45 -22.57 -0.75
N THR A 303 16.25 -21.51 -0.62
CA THR A 303 17.50 -21.55 0.15
C THR A 303 17.24 -21.90 1.61
N VAL A 304 16.20 -21.32 2.24
CA VAL A 304 15.80 -21.66 3.61
C VAL A 304 15.46 -23.14 3.76
N LEU A 305 14.63 -23.68 2.87
CA LEU A 305 14.26 -25.10 2.91
C LEU A 305 15.48 -26.00 2.74
N LEU A 306 16.39 -25.67 1.83
CA LEU A 306 17.66 -26.38 1.64
C LEU A 306 18.53 -26.33 2.91
N MET A 307 18.66 -25.17 3.54
CA MET A 307 19.42 -25.01 4.80
C MET A 307 18.85 -25.87 5.94
N LEU A 308 17.52 -25.95 6.06
CA LEU A 308 16.87 -26.79 7.07
C LEU A 308 17.07 -28.29 6.80
N ILE A 309 16.97 -28.71 5.53
CA ILE A 309 17.24 -30.09 5.12
C ILE A 309 18.70 -30.45 5.43
N LEU A 310 19.66 -29.64 5.00
CA LEU A 310 21.08 -29.86 5.27
C LEU A 310 21.37 -29.86 6.78
N GLY A 311 20.80 -28.91 7.52
CA GLY A 311 20.93 -28.87 8.99
C GLY A 311 20.43 -30.14 9.67
N SER A 312 19.37 -30.76 9.14
CA SER A 312 18.89 -32.05 9.64
C SER A 312 19.79 -33.21 9.23
N VAL A 313 20.23 -33.26 7.97
CA VAL A 313 21.14 -34.30 7.46
C VAL A 313 22.43 -34.32 8.27
N PHE A 314 23.00 -33.15 8.56
CA PHE A 314 24.19 -32.99 9.41
C PHE A 314 23.90 -33.06 10.91
N LYS A 315 22.67 -33.41 11.32
CA LYS A 315 22.27 -33.57 12.73
C LYS A 315 22.54 -32.33 13.60
N VAL A 316 22.50 -31.14 13.00
CA VAL A 316 22.58 -29.86 13.70
C VAL A 316 21.24 -29.56 14.37
N ILE A 317 20.14 -29.84 13.67
CA ILE A 317 18.75 -29.61 14.11
C ILE A 317 17.93 -30.89 13.93
N LYS A 318 16.74 -30.96 14.54
CA LYS A 318 15.76 -32.00 14.22
C LYS A 318 14.62 -31.39 13.39
N LEU A 319 14.23 -32.07 12.31
CA LEU A 319 13.08 -31.62 11.48
C LEU A 319 11.77 -31.56 12.25
N LYS A 320 11.61 -32.43 13.26
CA LYS A 320 10.42 -32.47 14.11
C LYS A 320 10.41 -31.39 15.20
N ASP A 321 11.47 -30.62 15.37
CA ASP A 321 11.46 -29.54 16.35
C ASP A 321 10.45 -28.47 15.91
N ARG A 322 9.63 -28.01 16.85
CA ARG A 322 8.56 -27.02 16.57
C ARG A 322 9.12 -25.76 15.91
N SER A 323 10.29 -25.29 16.32
CA SER A 323 10.96 -24.11 15.73
C SER A 323 11.36 -24.33 14.27
N THR A 324 11.86 -25.53 13.93
CA THR A 324 12.22 -25.92 12.56
C THR A 324 11.00 -25.91 11.65
N LEU A 325 9.89 -26.53 12.11
CA LEU A 325 8.63 -26.55 11.36
C LEU A 325 8.05 -25.14 11.20
N PHE A 326 8.17 -24.30 12.23
CA PHE A 326 7.72 -22.92 12.17
C PHE A 326 8.50 -22.09 11.14
N ALA A 327 9.84 -22.20 11.11
CA ALA A 327 10.66 -21.54 10.11
C ALA A 327 10.34 -22.03 8.68
N ALA A 328 10.20 -23.35 8.50
CA ALA A 328 9.82 -23.93 7.21
C ALA A 328 8.44 -23.46 6.73
N SER A 329 7.48 -23.26 7.65
CA SER A 329 6.12 -22.81 7.29
C SER A 329 6.11 -21.42 6.64
N PHE A 330 6.99 -20.51 7.05
CA PHE A 330 7.11 -19.19 6.42
C PHE A 330 7.68 -19.27 5.01
N ALA A 331 8.72 -20.08 4.80
CA ALA A 331 9.28 -20.29 3.46
C ALA A 331 8.23 -20.91 2.50
N LEU A 332 7.47 -21.89 2.98
CA LEU A 332 6.39 -22.49 2.19
C LEU A 332 5.25 -21.49 1.89
N ALA A 333 4.91 -20.62 2.83
CA ALA A 333 3.87 -19.62 2.64
C ALA A 333 4.20 -18.68 1.47
N VAL A 334 5.45 -18.22 1.38
CA VAL A 334 5.92 -17.35 0.28
C VAL A 334 5.80 -18.06 -1.07
N ILE A 335 6.25 -19.31 -1.15
CA ILE A 335 6.11 -20.12 -2.37
C ILE A 335 4.63 -20.26 -2.74
N ALA A 336 3.77 -20.55 -1.76
CA ALA A 336 2.33 -20.74 -1.97
C ALA A 336 1.64 -19.48 -2.50
N VAL A 337 1.86 -18.30 -1.90
CA VAL A 337 1.18 -17.07 -2.34
C VAL A 337 1.68 -16.57 -3.69
N LEU A 338 2.97 -16.71 -3.99
CA LEU A 338 3.52 -16.35 -5.31
C LEU A 338 3.13 -17.33 -6.42
N ASN A 339 2.64 -18.52 -6.04
CA ASN A 339 2.19 -19.55 -6.97
C ASN A 339 0.71 -19.90 -6.79
N GLN A 340 -0.10 -19.00 -6.21
CA GLN A 340 -1.51 -19.26 -5.94
C GLN A 340 -2.29 -19.65 -7.20
N GLN A 341 -1.90 -19.10 -8.36
CA GLN A 341 -2.49 -19.31 -9.67
C GLN A 341 -2.45 -20.77 -10.12
N ILE A 342 -1.48 -21.56 -9.63
CA ILE A 342 -1.42 -23.00 -9.92
C ILE A 342 -2.70 -23.69 -9.46
N ILE A 343 -3.24 -23.27 -8.30
CA ILE A 343 -4.45 -23.84 -7.68
C ILE A 343 -5.70 -23.08 -8.13
N THR A 344 -5.65 -21.74 -8.12
CA THR A 344 -6.83 -20.90 -8.37
C THR A 344 -7.13 -20.69 -9.86
N GLY A 345 -6.18 -20.99 -10.76
CA GLY A 345 -6.22 -20.63 -12.17
C GLY A 345 -6.16 -19.12 -12.42
N ARG A 346 -5.87 -18.33 -11.37
CA ARG A 346 -5.94 -16.88 -11.39
C ARG A 346 -4.74 -16.25 -10.66
N SER A 347 -4.03 -15.38 -11.37
CA SER A 347 -2.96 -14.57 -10.81
C SER A 347 -3.48 -13.16 -10.52
N LEU A 348 -3.29 -12.71 -9.28
CA LEU A 348 -3.70 -11.38 -8.83
C LEU A 348 -2.47 -10.60 -8.36
N GLN A 349 -1.99 -9.69 -9.20
CA GLN A 349 -0.87 -8.76 -8.99
C GLN A 349 0.27 -9.33 -8.11
N PRO A 350 1.02 -10.35 -8.56
CA PRO A 350 2.06 -11.01 -7.76
C PRO A 350 3.13 -10.07 -7.19
N ILE A 351 3.34 -8.91 -7.83
CA ILE A 351 4.25 -7.88 -7.33
C ILE A 351 3.89 -7.41 -5.92
N HIS A 352 2.60 -7.38 -5.56
CA HIS A 352 2.20 -6.97 -4.22
C HIS A 352 2.61 -8.01 -3.16
N TYR A 353 2.53 -9.31 -3.48
CA TYR A 353 3.10 -10.34 -2.63
C TYR A 353 4.62 -10.23 -2.55
N GLN A 354 5.30 -9.99 -3.67
CA GLN A 354 6.76 -9.87 -3.69
C GLN A 354 7.26 -8.71 -2.83
N VAL A 355 6.66 -7.54 -2.98
CA VAL A 355 7.21 -6.27 -2.49
C VAL A 355 6.67 -5.89 -1.10
N PHE A 356 5.41 -6.17 -0.79
CA PHE A 356 4.77 -5.68 0.44
C PHE A 356 4.71 -6.68 1.60
N ILE A 357 4.92 -7.98 1.38
CA ILE A 357 4.82 -8.98 2.48
C ILE A 357 5.72 -10.20 2.31
N GLY A 358 5.81 -10.78 1.12
CA GLY A 358 6.53 -12.03 0.84
C GLY A 358 8.03 -11.91 1.06
N ASN A 359 8.64 -10.79 0.67
CA ASN A 359 10.01 -10.43 1.01
C ASN A 359 10.28 -10.45 2.52
N TYR A 360 9.40 -9.87 3.34
CA TYR A 360 9.58 -9.84 4.80
C TYR A 360 9.34 -11.20 5.44
N VAL A 361 8.38 -11.99 4.93
CA VAL A 361 8.14 -13.36 5.39
C VAL A 361 9.32 -14.28 5.02
N ALA A 362 9.87 -14.15 3.80
CA ALA A 362 11.06 -14.88 3.38
C ALA A 362 12.30 -14.49 4.22
N GLY A 363 12.50 -13.18 4.44
CA GLY A 363 13.56 -12.67 5.31
C GLY A 363 13.43 -13.19 6.75
N LEU A 364 12.21 -13.22 7.29
CA LEU A 364 11.95 -13.81 8.61
C LEU A 364 12.27 -15.30 8.64
N ALA A 365 11.87 -16.06 7.61
CA ALA A 365 12.17 -17.48 7.51
C ALA A 365 13.69 -17.73 7.52
N LEU A 366 14.46 -16.91 6.80
CA LEU A 366 15.92 -16.96 6.77
C LEU A 366 16.54 -16.64 8.12
N VAL A 367 16.13 -15.53 8.75
CA VAL A 367 16.63 -15.13 10.07
C VAL A 367 16.32 -16.19 11.13
N LEU A 368 15.11 -16.75 11.16
CA LEU A 368 14.76 -17.82 12.08
C LEU A 368 15.61 -19.07 11.84
N THR A 369 15.82 -19.45 10.58
CA THR A 369 16.66 -20.60 10.19
C THR A 369 18.10 -20.42 10.65
N VAL A 370 18.70 -19.25 10.42
CA VAL A 370 20.04 -18.90 10.94
C VAL A 370 20.07 -18.93 12.47
N GLY A 371 19.03 -18.42 13.13
CA GLY A 371 18.90 -18.46 14.59
C GLY A 371 18.87 -19.89 15.15
N ILE A 372 18.12 -20.78 14.51
CA ILE A 372 18.01 -22.20 14.91
C ILE A 372 19.37 -22.90 14.70
N LEU A 373 19.98 -22.76 13.51
CA LEU A 373 21.26 -23.40 13.17
C LEU A 373 22.43 -22.90 14.03
N SER A 374 22.45 -21.60 14.36
CA SER A 374 23.50 -21.00 15.20
C SER A 374 23.35 -21.31 16.69
N GLY A 375 22.29 -22.02 17.12
CA GLY A 375 22.00 -22.28 18.53
C GLY A 375 23.18 -22.84 19.34
N ARG A 376 23.92 -23.82 18.78
CA ARG A 376 25.10 -24.40 19.43
C ARG A 376 26.25 -23.39 19.56
N ILE A 377 26.48 -22.58 18.54
CA ILE A 377 27.52 -21.53 18.56
C ILE A 377 27.19 -20.48 19.63
N ARG A 378 25.91 -20.07 19.71
CA ARG A 378 25.43 -19.12 20.72
C ARG A 378 25.61 -19.63 22.15
N GLN A 379 25.46 -20.93 22.38
CA GLN A 379 25.69 -21.56 23.69
C GLN A 379 27.17 -21.67 24.03
N ASN A 380 28.01 -22.05 23.07
CA ASN A 380 29.44 -22.29 23.30
C ASN A 380 30.28 -21.00 23.34
N LYS A 381 29.92 -19.99 22.55
CA LYS A 381 30.67 -18.72 22.42
C LYS A 381 29.72 -17.50 22.51
N PRO A 382 29.04 -17.30 23.65
CA PRO A 382 27.98 -16.30 23.77
C PRO A 382 28.47 -14.86 23.52
N GLN A 383 29.68 -14.50 23.96
CA GLN A 383 30.19 -13.14 23.75
C GLN A 383 30.51 -12.86 22.28
N ALA A 384 31.17 -13.80 21.60
CA ALA A 384 31.46 -13.66 20.17
C ALA A 384 30.16 -13.58 19.34
N ALA A 385 29.17 -14.41 19.67
CA ALA A 385 27.86 -14.36 19.00
C ALA A 385 27.17 -12.99 19.19
N LYS A 386 27.16 -12.45 20.41
CA LYS A 386 26.60 -11.12 20.70
C LYS A 386 27.32 -10.01 19.94
N PHE A 387 28.64 -10.06 19.85
CA PHE A 387 29.43 -9.11 19.07
C PHE A 387 29.03 -9.16 17.59
N VAL A 388 29.01 -10.35 16.98
CA VAL A 388 28.60 -10.54 15.58
C VAL A 388 27.19 -10.03 15.33
N PHE A 389 26.23 -10.36 16.19
CA PHE A 389 24.84 -9.89 16.04
C PHE A 389 24.74 -8.37 16.18
N SER A 390 25.54 -7.75 17.04
CA SER A 390 25.55 -6.29 17.19
C SER A 390 26.15 -5.61 15.95
N VAL A 391 27.20 -6.18 15.36
CA VAL A 391 27.79 -5.69 14.10
C VAL A 391 26.79 -5.81 12.95
N ILE A 392 26.11 -6.94 12.82
CA ILE A 392 25.09 -7.13 11.77
C ILE A 392 23.90 -6.19 12.00
N ALA A 393 23.47 -5.99 13.25
CA ALA A 393 22.42 -5.01 13.57
C ALA A 393 22.82 -3.59 13.15
N LEU A 394 24.07 -3.19 13.42
CA LEU A 394 24.60 -1.90 12.98
C LEU A 394 24.64 -1.80 11.44
N ALA A 395 25.09 -2.85 10.75
CA ALA A 395 25.09 -2.88 9.28
C ALA A 395 23.66 -2.76 8.71
N ALA A 396 22.67 -3.41 9.33
CA ALA A 396 21.26 -3.29 8.93
C ALA A 396 20.71 -1.88 9.17
N VAL A 397 21.12 -1.20 10.23
CA VAL A 397 20.76 0.22 10.48
C VAL A 397 21.39 1.12 9.42
N ILE A 398 22.68 0.93 9.12
CA ILE A 398 23.37 1.70 8.07
C ILE A 398 22.68 1.48 6.71
N TRP A 399 22.39 0.23 6.36
CA TRP A 399 21.63 -0.08 5.16
C TRP A 399 20.26 0.59 5.18
N GLY A 400 19.59 0.63 6.33
CA GLY A 400 18.30 1.30 6.46
C GLY A 400 18.34 2.79 6.12
N PHE A 401 19.41 3.49 6.49
CA PHE A 401 19.64 4.88 6.08
C PHE A 401 19.98 5.03 4.59
N VAL A 402 20.78 4.11 4.03
CA VAL A 402 21.06 4.08 2.58
C VAL A 402 19.76 3.92 1.82
N GLU A 403 18.93 2.95 2.20
CA GLU A 403 17.62 2.72 1.61
C GLU A 403 16.76 3.99 1.66
N CYS A 404 16.62 4.61 2.84
CA CYS A 404 15.89 5.88 3.00
C CYS A 404 16.38 6.97 2.04
N HIS A 405 17.70 7.19 1.98
CA HIS A 405 18.27 8.29 1.22
C HIS A 405 17.99 8.17 -0.28
N TYR A 406 18.26 6.99 -0.83
CA TYR A 406 18.16 6.72 -2.27
C TYR A 406 16.71 6.63 -2.74
N THR A 407 15.84 6.03 -1.94
CA THR A 407 14.48 5.72 -2.40
C THR A 407 13.48 6.85 -2.18
N VAL A 408 13.68 7.72 -1.17
CA VAL A 408 12.81 8.90 -0.93
C VAL A 408 12.98 9.95 -2.03
N ARG A 409 14.19 10.08 -2.58
CA ARG A 409 14.51 11.15 -3.54
C ARG A 409 13.67 11.12 -4.82
N VAL A 410 13.14 9.94 -5.16
CA VAL A 410 12.31 9.73 -6.34
C VAL A 410 11.04 10.58 -6.32
N LEU A 411 10.57 11.00 -5.13
CA LEU A 411 9.38 11.81 -4.95
C LEU A 411 9.66 13.21 -4.37
N ASP A 412 10.92 13.63 -4.25
CA ASP A 412 11.27 14.92 -3.63
C ASP A 412 10.56 16.09 -4.34
N GLU A 413 10.70 16.19 -5.66
CA GLU A 413 10.11 17.27 -6.46
C GLU A 413 8.59 17.29 -6.34
N ALA A 414 7.95 16.12 -6.49
CA ALA A 414 6.50 16.00 -6.34
C ALA A 414 6.04 16.38 -4.93
N ASN A 415 6.78 16.02 -3.89
CA ASN A 415 6.46 16.39 -2.50
C ASN A 415 6.61 17.89 -2.24
N VAL A 416 7.62 18.54 -2.83
CA VAL A 416 7.78 20.00 -2.78
C VAL A 416 6.60 20.69 -3.45
N ILE A 417 6.22 20.25 -4.66
CA ILE A 417 5.09 20.82 -5.41
C ILE A 417 3.77 20.66 -4.64
N ARG A 418 3.57 19.52 -3.96
CA ARG A 418 2.39 19.29 -3.10
C ARG A 418 2.39 20.20 -1.87
N ASP A 419 3.53 20.41 -1.24
CA ASP A 419 3.64 21.34 -0.11
C ASP A 419 3.37 22.78 -0.54
N GLU A 420 3.92 23.23 -1.68
CA GLU A 420 3.63 24.54 -2.26
C GLU A 420 2.16 24.76 -2.63
N GLY A 421 1.40 23.67 -2.83
CA GLY A 421 -0.04 23.69 -3.07
C GLY A 421 -0.90 23.86 -1.81
N MET A 422 -0.33 23.77 -0.60
CA MET A 422 -1.11 23.86 0.63
C MET A 422 -1.87 25.18 0.82
N PRO A 423 -1.32 26.37 0.49
CA PRO A 423 -2.10 27.61 0.55
C PRO A 423 -3.37 27.56 -0.31
N LEU A 424 -3.26 27.00 -1.52
CA LEU A 424 -4.41 26.76 -2.39
C LEU A 424 -5.39 25.77 -1.76
N ALA A 425 -4.90 24.63 -1.28
CA ALA A 425 -5.75 23.59 -0.70
C ALA A 425 -6.49 24.08 0.56
N ASN A 426 -5.82 24.86 1.42
CA ASN A 426 -6.43 25.50 2.58
C ASN A 426 -7.50 26.51 2.17
N ARG A 427 -7.27 27.28 1.11
CA ARG A 427 -8.26 28.23 0.58
C ARG A 427 -9.48 27.50 0.00
N LEU A 428 -9.27 26.41 -0.73
CA LEU A 428 -10.33 25.53 -1.22
C LEU A 428 -11.13 24.91 -0.07
N GLU A 429 -10.47 24.49 1.02
CA GLU A 429 -11.16 24.02 2.22
C GLU A 429 -12.03 25.10 2.86
N GLN A 430 -11.56 26.36 2.92
CA GLN A 430 -12.36 27.48 3.42
C GLN A 430 -13.60 27.72 2.56
N LEU A 431 -13.43 27.79 1.24
CA LEU A 431 -14.54 27.99 0.29
C LEU A 431 -15.55 26.85 0.38
N ALA A 432 -15.09 25.60 0.51
CA ALA A 432 -15.96 24.45 0.67
C ALA A 432 -16.87 24.56 1.90
N ARG A 433 -16.40 25.15 3.02
CA ARG A 433 -17.22 25.35 4.22
C ARG A 433 -18.37 26.35 4.02
N GLU A 434 -18.27 27.21 3.01
CA GLU A 434 -19.32 28.17 2.64
C GLU A 434 -20.35 27.55 1.67
N GLU A 435 -20.01 26.43 1.02
CA GLU A 435 -20.88 25.72 0.09
C GLU A 435 -21.96 24.92 0.83
N LYS A 436 -23.15 24.85 0.24
CA LYS A 436 -24.24 24.00 0.77
C LYS A 436 -23.90 22.51 0.65
N ASN A 437 -23.15 22.14 -0.37
CA ASN A 437 -22.68 20.78 -0.60
C ASN A 437 -21.20 20.77 -1.00
N PRO A 438 -20.26 20.93 -0.03
CA PRO A 438 -18.83 21.04 -0.30
C PRO A 438 -18.32 19.93 -1.21
N TYR A 439 -18.71 18.69 -0.92
CA TYR A 439 -18.17 17.50 -1.58
C TYR A 439 -18.55 17.39 -3.06
N GLN A 440 -19.57 18.12 -3.53
CA GLN A 440 -19.99 18.10 -4.94
C GLN A 440 -19.40 19.25 -5.77
N ALA A 441 -18.82 20.28 -5.13
CA ALA A 441 -18.09 21.30 -5.85
C ALA A 441 -16.87 20.67 -6.52
N THR A 442 -16.76 20.85 -7.83
CA THR A 442 -15.80 20.13 -8.68
C THR A 442 -14.69 21.07 -9.13
N ILE A 443 -13.44 20.65 -8.97
CA ILE A 443 -12.28 21.40 -9.44
C ILE A 443 -11.71 20.80 -10.73
N LEU A 444 -11.32 21.65 -11.68
CA LEU A 444 -10.40 21.28 -12.75
C LEU A 444 -9.01 21.83 -12.41
N SER A 445 -8.03 20.95 -12.24
CA SER A 445 -6.64 21.35 -12.04
C SER A 445 -5.82 21.07 -13.29
N TYR A 446 -5.09 22.07 -13.76
CA TYR A 446 -4.11 21.94 -14.85
C TYR A 446 -2.78 21.35 -14.36
N SER A 447 -2.61 21.16 -13.05
CA SER A 447 -1.53 20.35 -12.47
C SER A 447 -2.07 18.99 -12.05
N LEU A 448 -1.50 17.92 -12.62
CA LEU A 448 -1.85 16.54 -12.26
C LEU A 448 -1.52 16.22 -10.80
N ILE A 449 -0.43 16.78 -10.28
CA ILE A 449 -0.01 16.60 -8.89
C ILE A 449 -1.04 17.21 -7.95
N GLN A 450 -1.52 18.42 -8.24
CA GLN A 450 -2.57 19.06 -7.45
C GLN A 450 -3.93 18.38 -7.63
N ALA A 451 -4.24 17.87 -8.82
CA ALA A 451 -5.47 17.12 -9.05
C ALA A 451 -5.54 15.86 -8.17
N ASP A 452 -4.42 15.15 -8.02
CA ASP A 452 -4.31 13.97 -7.16
C ASP A 452 -4.33 14.32 -5.67
N ASP A 453 -3.67 15.41 -5.26
CA ASP A 453 -3.48 15.78 -3.84
C ASP A 453 -4.66 16.56 -3.25
N SER A 454 -5.41 17.30 -4.06
CA SER A 454 -6.48 18.19 -3.57
C SER A 454 -7.48 17.50 -2.64
N PRO A 455 -8.00 16.28 -2.95
CA PRO A 455 -8.97 15.61 -2.09
C PRO A 455 -8.40 15.12 -0.75
N THR A 456 -7.07 15.15 -0.57
CA THR A 456 -6.40 14.85 0.72
C THR A 456 -6.58 15.97 1.74
N VAL A 457 -6.73 17.22 1.27
CA VAL A 457 -6.75 18.41 2.13
C VAL A 457 -8.08 19.13 2.03
N ALA A 458 -8.58 19.37 0.81
CA ALA A 458 -9.84 20.05 0.57
C ALA A 458 -10.99 19.05 0.32
N PRO A 459 -12.17 19.25 0.92
CA PRO A 459 -13.32 18.36 0.76
C PRO A 459 -14.07 18.62 -0.55
N LEU A 460 -13.37 18.61 -1.69
CA LEU A 460 -13.91 18.90 -3.02
C LEU A 460 -13.73 17.71 -3.96
N ALA A 461 -14.66 17.56 -4.90
CA ALA A 461 -14.50 16.64 -6.02
C ALA A 461 -13.52 17.22 -7.04
N VAL A 462 -12.92 16.35 -7.87
CA VAL A 462 -12.07 16.75 -8.99
C VAL A 462 -12.70 16.25 -10.29
N LEU A 463 -12.53 17.01 -11.37
CA LEU A 463 -13.00 16.61 -12.70
C LEU A 463 -12.33 15.29 -13.08
N TRP A 464 -11.01 15.29 -13.02
CA TRP A 464 -10.18 14.15 -13.36
C TRP A 464 -8.87 14.18 -12.56
N SER A 465 -8.39 13.01 -12.17
CA SER A 465 -7.10 12.81 -11.52
C SER A 465 -6.52 11.45 -11.90
N ARG A 466 -5.21 11.31 -11.78
CA ARG A 466 -4.47 10.16 -12.31
C ARG A 466 -4.66 8.89 -11.47
N HIS A 467 -4.83 9.04 -10.15
CA HIS A 467 -4.82 7.90 -9.22
C HIS A 467 -6.13 7.69 -8.44
N GLN A 468 -7.13 8.57 -8.58
CA GLN A 468 -8.36 8.49 -7.79
C GLN A 468 -9.50 7.71 -8.49
N HIS A 469 -9.32 7.18 -9.70
CA HIS A 469 -10.32 6.36 -10.41
C HIS A 469 -10.64 5.00 -9.76
N VAL A 470 -10.00 4.71 -8.62
CA VAL A 470 -10.14 3.50 -7.80
C VAL A 470 -11.38 3.53 -6.88
N PHE A 471 -12.09 4.66 -6.78
CA PHE A 471 -13.32 4.76 -5.99
C PHE A 471 -14.56 4.22 -6.73
N ALA A 472 -15.56 3.82 -5.95
CA ALA A 472 -16.72 3.07 -6.42
C ALA A 472 -17.76 3.89 -7.18
N GLY A 473 -17.74 5.23 -7.07
CA GLY A 473 -18.80 6.07 -7.64
C GLY A 473 -18.75 6.18 -9.16
N LEU A 474 -17.69 5.71 -9.82
CA LEU A 474 -17.51 5.83 -11.26
C LEU A 474 -17.63 4.50 -11.99
N THR A 475 -18.18 4.56 -13.21
CA THR A 475 -17.96 3.51 -14.20
C THR A 475 -16.64 3.75 -14.92
N TRP A 476 -16.08 2.70 -15.53
CA TRP A 476 -14.89 2.85 -16.37
C TRP A 476 -15.11 3.84 -17.52
N GLN A 477 -16.31 3.82 -18.12
CA GLN A 477 -16.67 4.73 -19.20
C GLN A 477 -16.74 6.19 -18.73
N GLU A 478 -17.31 6.46 -17.55
CA GLU A 478 -17.33 7.82 -16.98
C GLU A 478 -15.90 8.29 -16.66
N SER A 479 -15.03 7.40 -16.17
CA SER A 479 -13.61 7.74 -15.93
C SER A 479 -12.88 8.13 -17.21
N LYS A 480 -13.13 7.44 -18.33
CA LYS A 480 -12.59 7.81 -19.65
C LYS A 480 -13.15 9.14 -20.14
N GLU A 481 -14.45 9.34 -20.01
CA GLU A 481 -15.11 10.58 -20.43
C GLU A 481 -14.53 11.79 -19.67
N ARG A 482 -14.32 11.68 -18.36
CA ARG A 482 -13.66 12.71 -17.56
C ARG A 482 -12.23 13.00 -18.02
N TYR A 483 -11.50 11.98 -18.46
CA TYR A 483 -10.18 12.19 -19.08
C TYR A 483 -10.29 12.95 -20.40
N TYR A 484 -11.27 12.62 -21.26
CA TYR A 484 -11.53 13.40 -22.48
C TYR A 484 -11.94 14.84 -22.18
N GLN A 485 -12.77 15.09 -21.16
CA GLN A 485 -13.10 16.44 -20.69
C GLN A 485 -11.84 17.20 -20.26
N TYR A 486 -10.96 16.54 -19.50
CA TYR A 486 -9.69 17.10 -19.08
C TYR A 486 -8.83 17.50 -20.29
N LEU A 487 -8.66 16.60 -21.28
CA LEU A 487 -7.92 16.92 -22.51
C LEU A 487 -8.55 18.08 -23.28
N TYR A 488 -9.88 18.11 -23.38
CA TYR A 488 -10.62 19.15 -24.09
C TYR A 488 -10.38 20.53 -23.47
N TYR A 489 -10.50 20.64 -22.15
CA TYR A 489 -10.25 21.91 -21.45
C TYR A 489 -8.78 22.33 -21.46
N ASN A 490 -7.85 21.39 -21.63
CA ASN A 490 -6.42 21.67 -21.86
C ASN A 490 -6.09 22.04 -23.31
N ASN A 491 -7.09 22.14 -24.19
CA ASN A 491 -6.94 22.39 -25.62
C ASN A 491 -6.01 21.39 -26.34
N LEU A 492 -6.02 20.13 -25.89
CA LEU A 492 -5.27 19.03 -26.51
C LEU A 492 -6.18 18.34 -27.53
N ASP A 493 -5.66 18.01 -28.70
CA ASP A 493 -6.41 17.41 -29.80
C ASP A 493 -6.13 15.90 -29.97
N GLU A 494 -6.80 15.28 -30.94
CA GLU A 494 -6.64 13.88 -31.29
C GLU A 494 -5.20 13.52 -31.69
N ASP A 495 -4.49 14.41 -32.39
CA ASP A 495 -3.12 14.19 -32.84
C ASP A 495 -2.16 14.21 -31.65
N TRP A 496 -2.36 15.10 -30.67
CA TRP A 496 -1.61 15.09 -29.42
C TRP A 496 -1.79 13.77 -28.68
N LEU A 497 -3.04 13.31 -28.52
CA LEU A 497 -3.33 12.07 -27.79
C LEU A 497 -2.72 10.85 -28.49
N GLU A 498 -2.85 10.78 -29.81
CA GLU A 498 -2.23 9.72 -30.62
C GLU A 498 -0.72 9.67 -30.40
N ASN A 499 -0.05 10.83 -30.45
CA ASN A 499 1.38 10.93 -30.24
C ASN A 499 1.80 10.50 -28.83
N GLN A 500 1.08 10.90 -27.78
CA GLN A 500 1.35 10.47 -26.40
C GLN A 500 1.23 8.95 -26.25
N LEU A 501 0.15 8.36 -26.77
CA LEU A 501 -0.07 6.91 -26.71
C LEU A 501 1.00 6.14 -27.51
N ARG A 502 1.43 6.64 -28.67
CA ARG A 502 2.53 6.07 -29.47
C ARG A 502 3.87 6.11 -28.73
N ASN A 503 4.11 7.17 -27.96
CA ASN A 503 5.30 7.34 -27.16
C ASN A 503 5.25 6.58 -25.82
N GLY A 504 4.16 5.86 -25.54
CA GLY A 504 3.99 5.09 -24.32
C GLY A 504 3.76 5.98 -23.09
N ASP A 505 3.12 7.14 -23.25
CA ASP A 505 2.76 8.00 -22.12
C ASP A 505 1.93 7.22 -21.11
N PHE A 506 2.53 7.03 -19.93
CA PHE A 506 1.95 6.23 -18.86
C PHE A 506 0.55 6.72 -18.51
N VAL A 507 0.37 8.03 -18.39
CA VAL A 507 -0.87 8.65 -17.91
C VAL A 507 -2.02 8.39 -18.87
N SER A 508 -1.82 8.69 -20.15
CA SER A 508 -2.82 8.45 -21.19
C SER A 508 -3.16 6.96 -21.32
N MET A 509 -2.16 6.09 -21.27
CA MET A 509 -2.36 4.65 -21.37
C MET A 509 -3.21 4.10 -20.22
N ILE A 510 -2.87 4.42 -18.96
CA ILE A 510 -3.62 3.89 -17.82
C ILE A 510 -5.04 4.45 -17.77
N SER A 511 -5.25 5.69 -18.21
CA SER A 511 -6.55 6.37 -18.17
C SER A 511 -7.54 5.81 -19.19
N LEU A 512 -7.05 5.38 -20.35
CA LEU A 512 -7.87 4.91 -21.47
C LEU A 512 -7.92 3.39 -21.60
N PHE A 513 -6.88 2.68 -21.17
CA PHE A 513 -6.77 1.23 -21.39
C PHE A 513 -6.58 0.42 -20.11
N GLY A 514 -6.42 1.09 -18.98
CA GLY A 514 -6.21 0.46 -17.68
C GLY A 514 -4.77 -0.01 -17.46
N TRP A 515 -4.48 -0.36 -16.20
CA TRP A 515 -3.13 -0.69 -15.73
C TRP A 515 -2.48 -1.88 -16.46
N GLY A 516 -3.29 -2.83 -16.95
CA GLY A 516 -2.82 -4.08 -17.55
C GLY A 516 -2.19 -3.93 -18.93
N ARG A 517 -2.36 -2.76 -19.58
CA ARG A 517 -1.83 -2.49 -20.92
C ARG A 517 -0.50 -1.74 -20.92
N HIS A 518 -0.05 -1.23 -19.76
CA HIS A 518 1.18 -0.46 -19.67
C HIS A 518 2.43 -1.31 -19.39
N THR A 519 2.39 -2.25 -18.43
CA THR A 519 3.60 -2.98 -18.00
C THR A 519 3.36 -4.44 -17.66
N ASN A 520 4.33 -5.29 -18.02
CA ASN A 520 4.38 -6.71 -17.66
C ASN A 520 4.74 -6.96 -16.19
N ARG A 521 5.15 -5.92 -15.43
CA ARG A 521 5.40 -6.03 -13.98
C ARG A 521 4.12 -6.29 -13.20
N LEU A 522 3.00 -5.76 -13.66
CA LEU A 522 1.69 -5.87 -13.01
C LEU A 522 0.90 -7.10 -13.45
N SER A 523 1.06 -7.51 -14.71
CA SER A 523 0.35 -8.64 -15.32
C SER A 523 1.27 -9.42 -16.26
N SER A 524 1.32 -10.74 -16.12
CA SER A 524 2.03 -11.62 -17.05
C SER A 524 1.41 -11.65 -18.46
N GLU A 525 0.17 -11.17 -18.59
CA GLU A 525 -0.55 -11.03 -19.87
C GLU A 525 -0.52 -9.61 -20.42
N ALA A 526 0.35 -8.72 -19.93
CA ALA A 526 0.44 -7.37 -20.45
C ALA A 526 0.73 -7.39 -21.96
N LYS A 527 -0.24 -6.86 -22.73
CA LYS A 527 -0.13 -6.69 -24.18
C LYS A 527 0.10 -5.21 -24.45
N PRO A 528 1.22 -4.84 -25.11
CA PRO A 528 1.39 -3.47 -25.59
C PRO A 528 0.20 -3.04 -26.46
N LEU A 529 -0.08 -1.74 -26.50
CA LEU A 529 -1.08 -1.21 -27.42
C LEU A 529 -0.60 -1.35 -28.86
N ASN A 530 -1.47 -1.81 -29.75
CA ASN A 530 -1.18 -1.80 -31.18
C ASN A 530 -1.58 -0.44 -31.79
N TYR A 531 -0.98 -0.12 -32.95
CA TYR A 531 -1.24 1.17 -33.62
C TYR A 531 -2.71 1.37 -34.01
N GLY A 532 -3.46 0.31 -34.29
CA GLY A 532 -4.88 0.38 -34.57
C GLY A 532 -5.70 0.76 -33.34
N GLU A 533 -5.41 0.17 -32.17
CA GLU A 533 -6.03 0.54 -30.88
C GLU A 533 -5.76 2.01 -30.56
N ILE A 534 -4.53 2.47 -30.78
CA ILE A 534 -4.14 3.87 -30.53
C ILE A 534 -4.89 4.83 -31.46
N ALA A 535 -4.84 4.59 -32.78
CA ALA A 535 -5.51 5.45 -33.76
C ALA A 535 -7.03 5.48 -33.55
N GLU A 536 -7.64 4.34 -33.21
CA GLU A 536 -9.07 4.27 -32.93
C GLU A 536 -9.47 5.05 -31.68
N GLU A 537 -8.69 4.98 -30.59
CA GLU A 537 -9.01 5.74 -29.38
C GLU A 537 -8.77 7.25 -29.58
N ALA A 538 -7.75 7.64 -30.33
CA ALA A 538 -7.53 9.04 -30.73
C ALA A 538 -8.69 9.56 -31.60
N ARG A 539 -9.16 8.76 -32.57
CA ARG A 539 -10.33 9.09 -33.41
C ARG A 539 -11.58 9.31 -32.57
N LYS A 540 -11.86 8.44 -31.59
CA LYS A 540 -12.99 8.61 -30.66
C LYS A 540 -12.89 9.90 -29.86
N TYR A 541 -11.69 10.27 -29.41
CA TYR A 541 -11.49 11.55 -28.74
C TYR A 541 -11.73 12.74 -29.68
N GLY A 542 -11.28 12.68 -30.93
CA GLY A 542 -11.58 13.69 -31.94
C GLY A 542 -13.09 13.83 -32.22
N GLU A 543 -13.84 12.72 -32.24
CA GLU A 543 -15.31 12.73 -32.33
C GLU A 543 -15.96 13.33 -31.07
N TYR A 544 -15.45 12.98 -29.88
CA TYR A 544 -15.91 13.56 -28.62
C TYR A 544 -15.74 15.08 -28.62
N ARG A 545 -14.56 15.57 -29.00
CA ARG A 545 -14.24 17.01 -29.09
C ARG A 545 -15.15 17.75 -30.07
N LYS A 546 -15.44 17.17 -31.24
CA LYS A 546 -16.35 17.77 -32.25
C LYS A 546 -17.80 17.87 -31.77
N ASN A 547 -18.23 16.92 -30.95
CA ASN A 547 -19.60 16.85 -30.44
C ASN A 547 -19.75 17.41 -29.02
N PHE A 548 -18.68 17.99 -28.45
CA PHE A 548 -18.71 18.53 -27.09
C PHE A 548 -19.75 19.65 -26.97
N SER A 549 -20.67 19.50 -26.01
CA SER A 549 -21.80 20.42 -25.85
C SER A 549 -21.94 20.91 -24.42
N LEU A 550 -22.94 21.77 -24.19
CA LEU A 550 -23.31 22.22 -22.85
C LEU A 550 -23.63 21.06 -21.91
N LYS A 551 -24.12 19.93 -22.44
CA LYS A 551 -24.45 18.75 -21.64
C LYS A 551 -23.19 18.15 -21.01
N GLU A 552 -22.14 17.93 -21.79
CA GLU A 552 -20.86 17.44 -21.31
C GLU A 552 -20.19 18.49 -20.41
N ALA A 553 -20.28 19.77 -20.78
CA ALA A 553 -19.73 20.86 -19.97
C ALA A 553 -20.35 20.94 -18.56
N ALA A 554 -21.65 20.65 -18.43
CA ALA A 554 -22.40 20.72 -17.18
C ALA A 554 -22.26 19.47 -16.29
N ASN A 555 -21.58 18.41 -16.75
CA ASN A 555 -21.54 17.13 -16.04
C ASN A 555 -20.12 16.52 -15.94
N PRO A 556 -19.42 16.67 -14.80
CA PRO A 556 -19.79 17.50 -13.65
C PRO A 556 -19.64 19.00 -13.95
N THR A 557 -20.45 19.84 -13.31
CA THR A 557 -20.28 21.29 -13.39
C THR A 557 -19.06 21.72 -12.59
N LEU A 558 -18.15 22.48 -13.22
CA LEU A 558 -16.97 23.01 -12.56
C LEU A 558 -17.34 24.18 -11.66
N SER A 559 -16.77 24.20 -10.45
CA SER A 559 -16.88 25.30 -9.49
C SER A 559 -15.60 26.13 -9.46
N TYR A 560 -14.45 25.46 -9.64
CA TYR A 560 -13.14 26.08 -9.53
C TYR A 560 -12.16 25.55 -10.58
N ILE A 561 -11.23 26.41 -10.98
CA ILE A 561 -10.10 26.07 -11.86
C ILE A 561 -8.81 26.41 -11.14
N VAL A 562 -7.86 25.47 -11.17
CA VAL A 562 -6.53 25.62 -10.57
C VAL A 562 -5.49 25.61 -11.67
N VAL A 563 -4.65 26.64 -11.70
CA VAL A 563 -3.62 26.80 -12.73
C VAL A 563 -2.26 27.11 -12.10
N PRO A 564 -1.19 26.38 -12.44
CA PRO A 564 0.17 26.75 -12.05
C PRO A 564 0.56 28.11 -12.63
N GLN A 565 1.19 28.97 -11.84
CA GLN A 565 1.56 30.33 -12.30
C GLN A 565 2.69 30.34 -13.34
N ASP A 566 3.52 29.29 -13.36
CA ASP A 566 4.59 29.10 -14.33
C ASP A 566 4.09 28.54 -15.67
N LEU A 567 2.83 28.08 -15.73
CA LEU A 567 2.22 27.51 -16.92
C LEU A 567 1.42 28.56 -17.70
N THR A 568 1.86 28.86 -18.92
CA THR A 568 1.02 29.59 -19.88
C THR A 568 -0.13 28.69 -20.30
N THR A 569 -1.33 29.02 -19.82
CA THR A 569 -2.52 28.18 -20.00
C THR A 569 -3.44 28.76 -21.08
N ASP A 570 -3.80 27.92 -22.05
CA ASP A 570 -4.79 28.26 -23.06
C ASP A 570 -6.20 27.90 -22.57
N PHE A 571 -7.01 28.91 -22.26
CA PHE A 571 -8.38 28.75 -21.79
C PHE A 571 -9.41 28.70 -22.92
N THR A 572 -9.02 28.67 -24.20
CA THR A 572 -9.92 28.80 -25.34
C THR A 572 -11.15 27.90 -25.24
N ASN A 573 -10.97 26.60 -24.97
CA ASN A 573 -12.09 25.66 -24.86
C ASN A 573 -12.88 25.81 -23.55
N LEU A 574 -12.21 26.16 -22.46
CA LEU A 574 -12.88 26.40 -21.18
C LEU A 574 -13.81 27.63 -21.26
N ASP A 575 -13.30 28.74 -21.81
CA ASP A 575 -13.99 30.01 -21.90
C ASP A 575 -15.15 30.00 -22.92
N ILE A 576 -15.32 28.93 -23.72
CA ILE A 576 -16.57 28.70 -24.48
C ILE A 576 -17.74 28.47 -23.52
N TRP A 577 -17.52 27.67 -22.47
CA TRP A 577 -18.58 27.14 -21.61
C TRP A 577 -18.65 27.83 -20.25
N TYR A 578 -17.54 28.37 -19.75
CA TYR A 578 -17.44 28.94 -18.42
C TYR A 578 -17.06 30.42 -18.45
N GLU A 579 -17.64 31.19 -17.53
CA GLU A 579 -17.16 32.52 -17.19
C GLU A 579 -16.24 32.42 -15.98
N ARG A 580 -15.02 32.95 -16.10
CA ARG A 580 -14.02 32.98 -15.03
C ARG A 580 -14.11 34.27 -14.23
N GLY A 581 -13.96 34.15 -12.91
CA GLY A 581 -13.72 35.30 -12.03
C GLY A 581 -12.32 35.91 -12.25
N ALA A 582 -11.97 36.91 -11.42
CA ALA A 582 -10.72 37.66 -11.55
C ALA A 582 -9.44 36.84 -11.29
N GLY A 583 -9.56 35.67 -10.64
CA GLY A 583 -8.43 34.87 -10.19
C GLY A 583 -7.89 35.33 -8.83
N GLU A 584 -7.50 34.37 -7.99
CA GLU A 584 -6.87 34.59 -6.70
C GLU A 584 -5.49 33.89 -6.71
N ASN A 585 -4.41 34.64 -6.47
CA ASN A 585 -3.05 34.08 -6.44
C ASN A 585 -2.74 33.49 -5.07
N LEU A 586 -2.39 32.21 -5.03
CA LEU A 586 -2.20 31.40 -3.83
C LEU A 586 -0.89 30.61 -3.96
N GLY A 587 0.23 31.24 -3.61
CA GLY A 587 1.56 30.63 -3.76
C GLY A 587 1.90 30.39 -5.24
N ALA A 588 2.19 29.14 -5.59
CA ALA A 588 2.55 28.73 -6.95
C ALA A 588 1.34 28.58 -7.91
N TYR A 589 0.12 28.83 -7.44
CA TYR A 589 -1.10 28.59 -8.19
C TYR A 589 -1.99 29.83 -8.26
N THR A 590 -2.84 29.89 -9.28
CA THR A 590 -3.96 30.82 -9.38
C THR A 590 -5.26 30.02 -9.36
N LEU A 591 -6.16 30.42 -8.47
CA LEU A 591 -7.50 29.85 -8.32
C LEU A 591 -8.53 30.75 -9.01
N TYR A 592 -9.29 30.20 -9.95
CA TYR A 592 -10.43 30.89 -10.55
C TYR A 592 -11.73 30.25 -10.09
N GLN A 593 -12.65 31.04 -9.54
CA GLN A 593 -14.04 30.62 -9.44
C GLN A 593 -14.66 30.70 -10.84
N VAL A 594 -15.44 29.68 -11.21
CA VAL A 594 -16.09 29.62 -12.53
C VAL A 594 -17.59 29.41 -12.43
N LYS A 595 -18.30 29.90 -13.44
CA LYS A 595 -19.75 29.72 -13.58
C LYS A 595 -20.05 29.24 -14.99
N LEU A 596 -20.87 28.19 -15.10
CA LEU A 596 -21.34 27.71 -16.39
C LEU A 596 -22.17 28.80 -17.08
N LYS A 597 -21.85 29.11 -18.33
CA LYS A 597 -22.61 30.04 -19.16
C LYS A 597 -23.94 29.40 -19.51
N MET A 598 -25.03 29.96 -18.99
CA MET A 598 -26.37 29.57 -19.42
C MET A 598 -26.60 30.09 -20.84
N PRO A 599 -27.29 29.34 -21.71
CA PRO A 599 -27.72 29.88 -23.00
C PRO A 599 -28.50 31.17 -22.75
N LYS A 600 -28.22 32.23 -23.52
CA LYS A 600 -29.12 33.38 -23.55
C LYS A 600 -30.49 32.86 -24.00
N GLN A 601 -31.47 32.94 -23.11
CA GLN A 601 -32.86 32.56 -23.42
C GLN A 601 -33.43 33.42 -24.54
#